data_AF-A0A7G8IVC6-F1
#
_entry.id   AF-A0A7G8IVC6-F1
#
_cell.length_a   1.000
_cell.length_b   1.000
_cell.length_c   1.000
_cell.angle_alpha   90.00
_cell.angle_beta   90.00
_cell.angle_gamma   90.00
#
_symmetry.space_group_name_H-M   'P 1'
#
loop_
_entity.id
_entity.type
_entity.pdbx_description
1 polymer ?
#
loop_
_entity_poly.entity_id
_entity_poly.type
_entity_poly.pdbx_seq_one_letter_code
_entity_poly.pdbx_strand_id
1 'polypeptide(L)'
;MTRRAFHGLHLQPTGAPSCFSFVTYTPQSKEQMVACGDLGEEEEYINPVICDFLLFIAEWILKVPLNNDFPISYDDVTVICSRQRGNGSQHEYLMQISKLEDNDLKRSVLKRLLKIVHRQSWNGFKPT
;
A
#
# COMPACT_ATOMS: atom_id res chain seq x y z
N MET A 1 -16.14 -0.80 -20.05
CA MET A 1 -14.70 -0.66 -19.81
C MET A 1 -14.50 -0.60 -18.30
N THR A 2 -14.13 -1.70 -17.66
CA THR A 2 -13.76 -1.71 -16.25
C THR A 2 -12.58 -0.76 -16.09
N ARG A 3 -12.74 0.35 -15.34
CA ARG A 3 -11.58 1.10 -14.84
C ARG A 3 -10.61 0.07 -14.27
N ARG A 4 -9.38 0.01 -14.80
CA ARG A 4 -8.41 -1.01 -14.40
C ARG A 4 -8.26 -0.91 -12.89
N ALA A 5 -8.61 -1.96 -12.15
CA ALA A 5 -8.39 -2.00 -10.71
C ALA A 5 -6.95 -1.54 -10.43
N PHE A 6 -6.76 -0.69 -9.43
CA PHE A 6 -5.47 -0.12 -9.04
C PHE A 6 -4.80 0.80 -10.09
N HIS A 7 -5.57 1.37 -11.02
CA HIS A 7 -5.03 2.38 -11.94
C HIS A 7 -4.42 3.55 -11.18
N GLY A 8 -3.15 3.85 -11.48
CA GLY A 8 -2.46 4.99 -10.90
C GLY A 8 -1.86 4.73 -9.52
N LEU A 9 -2.00 3.50 -8.98
CA LEU A 9 -1.24 3.03 -7.82
C LEU A 9 0.13 2.53 -8.27
N HIS A 10 1.17 2.87 -7.51
CA HIS A 10 2.55 2.52 -7.82
C HIS A 10 3.29 2.06 -6.58
N LEU A 11 4.14 1.05 -6.70
CA LEU A 11 4.97 0.57 -5.58
C LEU A 11 6.44 0.41 -6.01
N GLN A 12 7.35 1.05 -5.28
CA GLN A 12 8.79 0.96 -5.51
C GLN A 12 9.54 0.55 -4.23
N PRO A 13 10.54 -0.33 -4.31
CA PRO A 13 11.41 -0.60 -3.17
C PRO A 13 12.29 0.61 -2.89
N THR A 14 12.60 0.85 -1.61
CA THR A 14 13.48 1.97 -1.19
C THR A 14 14.92 1.54 -0.97
N GLY A 15 15.24 0.26 -1.15
CA GLY A 15 16.50 -0.36 -0.74
C GLY A 15 16.50 -0.83 0.73
N ALA A 16 15.61 -0.30 1.58
CA ALA A 16 15.38 -0.86 2.91
C ALA A 16 14.46 -2.10 2.82
N PRO A 17 14.71 -3.17 3.61
CA PRO A 17 14.03 -4.46 3.44
C PRO A 17 12.52 -4.46 3.65
N SER A 18 11.98 -3.47 4.37
CA SER A 18 10.56 -3.40 4.69
C SER A 18 9.94 -2.03 4.41
N CYS A 19 10.65 -1.15 3.71
CA CYS A 19 10.12 0.17 3.35
C CYS A 19 9.92 0.30 1.83
N PHE A 20 8.78 0.87 1.46
CA PHE A 20 8.35 1.01 0.08
C PHE A 20 7.86 2.43 -0.17
N SER A 21 8.17 2.98 -1.35
CA SER A 21 7.49 4.17 -1.86
C SER A 21 6.20 3.70 -2.53
N PHE A 22 5.06 4.16 -2.02
CA PHE A 22 3.73 3.85 -2.52
C PHE A 22 3.06 5.13 -3.02
N VAL A 23 2.61 5.14 -4.27
CA VAL A 23 1.87 6.28 -4.83
C VAL A 23 0.41 5.90 -4.98
N THR A 24 -0.49 6.76 -4.50
CA THR A 24 -1.96 6.64 -4.68
C THR A 24 -2.60 8.03 -4.82
N TYR A 25 -3.88 8.06 -5.18
CA TYR A 25 -4.72 9.27 -5.19
C TYR A 25 -5.52 9.44 -3.89
N THR A 26 -5.42 8.47 -3.01
CA THR A 26 -6.24 8.34 -1.80
C THR A 26 -5.82 9.35 -0.74
N PRO A 27 -6.77 10.09 -0.12
CA PRO A 27 -6.48 11.00 0.98
C PRO A 27 -5.84 10.27 2.17
N GLN A 28 -4.98 10.97 2.93
CA GLN A 28 -4.34 10.35 4.08
C GLN A 28 -5.10 10.62 5.37
N SER A 29 -5.52 11.86 5.66
CA SER A 29 -5.95 12.24 7.01
C SER A 29 -7.46 12.17 7.20
N LYS A 30 -7.91 12.06 8.46
CA LYS A 30 -9.33 12.12 8.82
C LYS A 30 -9.97 13.41 8.29
N GLU A 31 -9.29 14.54 8.48
CA GLU A 31 -9.79 15.86 8.07
C GLU A 31 -9.98 15.94 6.55
N GLN A 32 -9.07 15.34 5.79
CA GLN A 32 -9.19 15.29 4.33
C GLN A 32 -10.39 14.44 3.90
N MET A 33 -10.59 13.27 4.52
CA MET A 33 -11.72 12.40 4.21
C MET A 33 -13.07 13.02 4.60
N VAL A 34 -13.13 13.70 5.75
CA VAL A 34 -14.31 14.47 6.16
C VAL A 34 -14.57 15.62 5.18
N ALA A 35 -13.54 16.37 4.82
CA ALA A 35 -13.68 17.51 3.91
C ALA A 35 -14.13 17.12 2.49
N CYS A 36 -13.76 15.93 1.99
CA CYS A 36 -14.21 15.43 0.69
C CYS A 36 -15.49 14.59 0.76
N GLY A 37 -16.05 14.35 1.96
CA GLY A 37 -17.28 13.59 2.15
C GLY A 37 -17.12 12.07 2.10
N ASP A 38 -15.89 11.56 2.11
CA ASP A 38 -15.59 10.12 2.13
C ASP A 38 -15.71 9.52 3.55
N LEU A 39 -15.76 10.36 4.59
CA LEU A 39 -15.91 9.94 5.99
C LEU A 39 -16.85 10.89 6.74
N GLY A 40 -17.81 10.34 7.48
CA GLY A 40 -18.63 11.11 8.42
C GLY A 40 -17.84 11.63 9.62
N GLU A 41 -18.26 12.75 10.22
CA GLU A 41 -17.53 13.35 11.36
C GLU A 41 -17.39 12.38 12.56
N GLU A 42 -18.43 11.59 12.81
CA GLU A 42 -18.53 10.60 13.89
C GLU A 42 -18.04 9.20 13.51
N GLU A 43 -17.62 8.99 12.25
CA GLU A 43 -17.16 7.69 11.81
C GLU A 43 -15.73 7.40 12.30
N GLU A 44 -15.48 6.12 12.57
CA GLU A 44 -14.15 5.64 12.93
C GLU A 44 -13.22 5.82 11.72
N TYR A 45 -12.10 6.50 11.97
CA TYR A 45 -11.11 6.74 10.94
C TYR A 45 -10.22 5.51 10.77
N ILE A 46 -10.29 4.91 9.58
CA ILE A 46 -9.34 3.92 9.10
C ILE A 46 -8.49 4.61 8.03
N ASN A 47 -7.17 4.48 8.09
CA ASN A 47 -6.29 5.09 7.12
C ASN A 47 -6.41 4.37 5.76
N PRO A 48 -7.05 5.00 4.75
CA PRO A 48 -7.36 4.31 3.50
C PRO A 48 -6.11 4.07 2.65
N VAL A 49 -5.01 4.81 2.89
CA VAL A 49 -3.71 4.57 2.22
C VAL A 49 -3.15 3.20 2.61
N ILE A 50 -3.31 2.80 3.88
CA ILE A 50 -2.88 1.47 4.34
C ILE A 50 -3.76 0.39 3.70
N CYS A 51 -5.07 0.60 3.61
CA CYS A 51 -5.98 -0.32 2.94
C CYS A 51 -5.63 -0.51 1.46
N ASP A 52 -5.42 0.59 0.74
CA ASP A 52 -4.99 0.58 -0.67
C ASP A 52 -3.66 -0.16 -0.84
N PHE A 53 -2.70 0.11 0.04
CA PHE A 53 -1.41 -0.55 0.03
C PHE A 53 -1.56 -2.07 0.19
N LEU A 54 -2.36 -2.51 1.18
CA LEU A 54 -2.63 -3.93 1.43
C LEU A 54 -3.35 -4.60 0.25
N LEU A 55 -4.40 -3.97 -0.27
CA LEU A 55 -5.14 -4.46 -1.44
C LEU A 55 -4.22 -4.56 -2.67
N PHE A 56 -3.38 -3.55 -2.89
CA PHE A 56 -2.45 -3.52 -4.01
C PHE A 56 -1.40 -4.63 -3.89
N ILE A 57 -0.77 -4.82 -2.73
CA ILE A 57 0.23 -5.89 -2.58
C ILE A 57 -0.43 -7.28 -2.68
N ALA A 58 -1.58 -7.49 -2.04
CA ALA A 58 -2.22 -8.80 -1.97
C ALA A 58 -2.79 -9.20 -3.34
N GLU A 59 -3.74 -8.44 -3.83
CA GLU A 59 -4.53 -8.82 -5.00
C GLU A 59 -3.81 -8.49 -6.30
N TRP A 60 -3.11 -7.35 -6.33
CA TRP A 60 -2.51 -6.88 -7.56
C TRP A 60 -1.10 -7.43 -7.80
N ILE A 61 -0.24 -7.46 -6.79
CA ILE A 61 1.15 -7.92 -6.95
C ILE A 61 1.27 -9.42 -6.68
N LEU A 62 0.76 -9.88 -5.55
CA LEU A 62 0.90 -11.27 -5.09
C LEU A 62 -0.17 -12.21 -5.66
N LYS A 63 -1.23 -11.67 -6.26
CA LYS A 63 -2.35 -12.44 -6.83
C LYS A 63 -2.98 -13.39 -5.81
N VAL A 64 -3.16 -12.92 -4.58
CA VAL A 64 -3.87 -13.62 -3.50
C VAL A 64 -5.01 -12.73 -2.99
N PRO A 65 -6.14 -13.29 -2.55
CA PRO A 65 -7.23 -12.49 -1.99
C PRO A 65 -6.77 -11.81 -0.70
N LEU A 66 -7.18 -10.54 -0.49
CA LEU A 66 -7.05 -9.91 0.81
C LEU A 66 -8.22 -10.38 1.68
N ASN A 67 -7.94 -11.30 2.61
CA ASN A 67 -8.90 -11.81 3.58
C ASN A 67 -8.24 -11.88 4.98
N ASN A 68 -8.98 -12.39 5.97
CA ASN A 68 -8.48 -12.51 7.34
C ASN A 68 -7.25 -13.44 7.47
N ASP A 69 -6.97 -14.27 6.46
CA ASP A 69 -5.83 -15.18 6.44
C ASP A 69 -4.60 -14.54 5.75
N PHE A 70 -4.74 -13.36 5.15
CA PHE A 70 -3.60 -12.68 4.52
C PHE A 70 -2.59 -12.30 5.61
N PRO A 71 -1.32 -12.74 5.51
CA PRO A 71 -0.41 -12.65 6.66
C PRO A 71 -0.07 -11.23 7.10
N ILE A 72 -0.19 -10.20 6.25
CA ILE A 72 0.15 -8.82 6.59
C ILE A 72 -1.14 -8.05 6.84
N SER A 73 -1.35 -7.64 8.09
CA SER A 73 -2.55 -6.93 8.55
C SER A 73 -2.37 -5.41 8.50
N TYR A 74 -3.45 -4.68 8.79
CA TYR A 74 -3.44 -3.22 8.91
C TYR A 74 -2.41 -2.73 9.95
N ASP A 75 -2.38 -3.37 11.12
CA ASP A 75 -1.48 -2.98 12.22
C ASP A 75 0.00 -3.30 11.95
N ASP A 76 0.28 -4.12 10.93
CA ASP A 76 1.64 -4.39 10.49
C ASP A 76 2.22 -3.28 9.61
N VAL A 77 1.42 -2.29 9.21
CA VAL A 77 1.80 -1.28 8.23
C VAL A 77 1.73 0.12 8.83
N THR A 78 2.79 0.89 8.65
CA THR A 78 2.88 2.28 9.10
C THR A 78 3.21 3.20 7.94
N VAL A 79 2.55 4.36 7.88
CA VAL A 79 2.98 5.47 7.02
C VAL A 79 4.06 6.26 7.76
N ILE A 80 5.31 6.21 7.29
CA ILE A 80 6.42 6.96 7.89
C ILE A 80 6.31 8.45 7.56
N CYS A 81 6.11 8.76 6.28
CA CYS A 81 5.96 10.13 5.80
C CYS A 81 5.21 10.14 4.47
N SER A 82 4.74 11.32 4.07
CA SER A 82 4.06 11.54 2.80
C SER A 82 4.51 12.83 2.14
N ARG A 83 4.34 12.88 0.81
CA ARG A 83 4.51 14.09 0.01
C ARG A 83 3.49 14.12 -1.12
N GLN A 84 3.05 15.31 -1.50
CA GLN A 84 2.29 15.48 -2.74
C GLN A 84 3.22 15.35 -3.95
N ARG A 85 2.70 14.76 -5.05
CA ARG A 85 3.35 14.70 -6.35
C ARG A 85 2.50 15.42 -7.41
N GLY A 86 3.18 16.10 -8.34
CA GLY A 86 2.54 16.83 -9.42
C GLY A 86 1.65 17.97 -8.90
N ASN A 87 0.51 18.19 -9.53
CA ASN A 87 -0.45 19.25 -9.17
C ASN A 87 -1.31 18.90 -7.94
N GLY A 88 -0.85 18.00 -7.07
CA GLY A 88 -1.55 17.59 -5.86
C GLY A 88 -2.60 16.49 -6.05
N SER A 89 -2.75 15.93 -7.25
CA SER A 89 -3.67 14.81 -7.49
C SER A 89 -3.12 13.48 -6.99
N GLN A 90 -1.80 13.29 -7.04
CA GLN A 90 -1.14 12.09 -6.55
C GLN A 90 -0.38 12.37 -5.27
N HIS A 91 -0.33 11.37 -4.41
CA HIS A 91 0.39 11.39 -3.15
C HIS A 91 1.36 10.22 -3.11
N GLU A 92 2.56 10.47 -2.63
CA GLU A 92 3.56 9.43 -2.38
C GLU A 92 3.77 9.27 -0.89
N TYR A 93 3.75 8.02 -0.45
CA TYR A 93 3.85 7.60 0.93
C TYR A 93 5.05 6.67 1.09
N LEU A 94 5.85 6.94 2.11
CA LEU A 94 6.83 5.98 2.58
C LEU A 94 6.12 5.00 3.52
N MET A 95 5.82 3.82 3.01
CA MET A 95 5.17 2.74 3.74
C MET A 95 6.22 1.85 4.38
N GLN A 96 6.03 1.48 5.63
CA GLN A 96 6.84 0.49 6.31
C GLN A 96 5.97 -0.68 6.75
N ILE A 97 6.44 -1.89 6.45
CA ILE A 97 5.93 -3.11 7.06
C ILE A 97 6.81 -3.39 8.28
N SER A 98 6.20 -3.53 9.46
CA SER A 98 6.89 -3.81 10.73
C SER A 98 7.78 -5.04 10.61
N LYS A 99 8.85 -5.11 11.41
CA LYS A 99 9.74 -6.28 11.40
C LYS A 99 9.02 -7.48 12.03
N LEU A 100 8.84 -8.53 11.24
CA LEU A 100 8.01 -9.69 11.57
C LEU A 100 8.89 -10.82 12.14
N GLU A 101 9.68 -10.48 13.17
CA GLU A 101 10.78 -11.33 13.68
C GLU A 101 10.30 -12.69 14.20
N ASP A 102 9.00 -12.84 14.48
CA ASP A 102 8.39 -14.06 15.02
C ASP A 102 7.33 -14.73 14.13
N ASN A 103 7.12 -14.28 12.88
CA ASN A 103 6.08 -14.86 12.01
C ASN A 103 6.62 -15.28 10.64
N ASP A 104 6.69 -16.60 10.42
CA ASP A 104 7.24 -17.20 9.20
C ASP A 104 6.38 -16.96 7.96
N LEU A 105 5.05 -16.96 8.10
CA LEU A 105 4.12 -16.69 7.00
C LEU A 105 4.28 -15.24 6.51
N LYS A 106 4.29 -14.31 7.45
CA LYS A 106 4.57 -12.89 7.24
C LYS A 106 5.91 -12.67 6.53
N ARG A 107 6.98 -13.31 7.02
CA ARG A 107 8.30 -13.29 6.36
C ARG A 107 8.29 -13.87 4.95
N SER A 108 7.56 -14.95 4.73
CA SER A 108 7.43 -15.60 3.42
C SER A 108 6.75 -14.67 2.41
N VAL A 109 5.65 -14.02 2.81
CA VAL A 109 4.93 -13.05 1.96
C VAL A 109 5.81 -11.84 1.65
N LEU A 110 6.48 -11.27 2.64
CA LEU A 110 7.40 -10.15 2.43
C LEU A 110 8.55 -10.52 1.47
N LYS A 111 9.16 -11.70 1.65
CA LYS A 111 10.20 -12.21 0.73
C LYS A 111 9.67 -12.34 -0.70
N ARG A 112 8.44 -12.84 -0.87
CA ARG A 112 7.82 -12.96 -2.20
C ARG A 112 7.56 -11.59 -2.82
N LEU A 113 7.07 -10.62 -2.06
CA LEU A 113 6.89 -9.24 -2.49
C LEU A 113 8.23 -8.63 -2.94
N LEU A 114 9.27 -8.72 -2.10
CA LEU A 114 10.61 -8.22 -2.39
C LEU A 114 11.18 -8.82 -3.68
N LYS A 115 11.03 -10.14 -3.88
CA LYS A 115 11.47 -10.84 -5.09
C LYS A 115 10.78 -10.34 -6.36
N ILE A 116 9.57 -9.80 -6.27
CA ILE A 116 8.85 -9.23 -7.42
C ILE A 116 9.30 -7.79 -7.66
N VAL A 117 9.30 -6.95 -6.63
CA VAL A 117 9.56 -5.51 -6.79
C VAL A 117 11.03 -5.19 -7.08
N HIS A 118 11.95 -6.11 -6.80
CA HIS A 118 13.38 -5.96 -7.16
C HIS A 118 13.73 -6.54 -8.54
N ARG A 119 12.76 -7.06 -9.31
CA ARG A 119 13.05 -7.51 -10.69
C ARG A 119 13.39 -6.31 -11.57
N GLN A 120 14.32 -6.49 -12.50
CA GLN A 120 14.62 -5.44 -13.49
C GLN A 120 13.41 -5.06 -14.36
N SER A 121 12.47 -6.00 -14.56
CA SER A 121 11.22 -5.74 -15.30
C SER A 121 10.15 -5.02 -14.48
N TRP A 122 10.37 -4.80 -13.18
CA TRP A 122 9.40 -4.15 -12.31
C TRP A 122 9.37 -2.64 -12.58
N ASN A 123 8.25 -2.17 -13.08
CA ASN A 123 8.02 -0.74 -13.34
C ASN A 123 7.11 -0.07 -12.31
N GLY A 124 6.80 -0.77 -11.20
CA GLY A 124 5.92 -0.32 -10.12
C GLY A 124 4.42 -0.49 -10.32
N PHE A 125 3.98 -0.92 -11.49
CA PHE A 125 2.55 -1.11 -11.78
C PHE A 125 2.14 -2.56 -11.95
N LYS A 126 2.98 -3.47 -12.46
CA LYS A 126 2.58 -4.86 -12.69
C LYS A 126 3.78 -5.81 -12.73
N PRO A 127 3.67 -7.03 -12.17
CA PRO A 127 4.57 -8.11 -12.53
C PRO A 127 4.24 -8.52 -13.98
N THR A 128 5.17 -8.30 -14.91
CA THR A 128 5.09 -8.87 -16.26
C THR A 128 5.12 -10.38 -16.19
#